data_AF-X1KI96-F1
#
_entry.id   AF-X1KI96-F1
#
_cell.length_a   1.000
_cell.length_b   1.000
_cell.length_c   1.000
_cell.angle_alpha   90.00
_cell.angle_beta   90.00
_cell.angle_gamma   90.00
#
_symmetry.space_group_name_H-M   'P 1'
#
loop_
_entity.id
_entity.type
_entity.pdbx_description
1 polymer ?
#
loop_
_entity_poly.entity_id
_entity_poly.type
_entity_poly.pdbx_seq_one_letter_code
_entity_poly.pdbx_strand_id
1 'polypeptide(L)'
;MDSADMICFPFKVTLGQEIWALDHGATDLIMFSTHGRCRFKHYHQLQEQTLRNLGYEFRMHTFSAKNFIPELLKITGASPPHLLKAILRVLSQIREVEHRVYSTNNGSIRIGLIGEIYTCWETDINFDIVRKLQKMGVDVDLSLTLSHFIKKTLKLDYFDKRAEKREA
;
A
#
# COMPACT_ATOMS: atom_id res chain seq x y z
N MET A 1 -7.57 3.50 26.85
CA MET A 1 -6.33 3.94 26.18
C MET A 1 -6.73 4.31 24.75
N ASP A 2 -7.67 5.25 24.63
CA ASP A 2 -8.56 5.34 23.48
C ASP A 2 -8.55 6.76 22.88
N SER A 3 -7.40 7.43 22.93
CA SER A 3 -7.27 8.67 22.19
C SER A 3 -7.12 8.34 20.71
N ALA A 4 -7.95 8.97 19.88
CA ALA A 4 -7.80 8.98 18.43
C ALA A 4 -6.39 9.45 18.01
N ASP A 5 -5.65 10.16 18.86
CA ASP A 5 -4.27 10.59 18.60
C ASP A 5 -3.25 9.46 18.63
N MET A 6 -3.59 8.32 19.22
CA MET A 6 -2.69 7.16 19.31
C MET A 6 -2.78 6.23 18.09
N ILE A 7 -3.73 6.45 17.19
CA ILE A 7 -3.81 5.72 15.92
C ILE A 7 -2.94 6.39 14.86
N CYS A 8 -2.28 5.56 14.05
CA CYS A 8 -1.32 6.02 13.06
C CYS A 8 -2.01 6.86 11.98
N PHE A 9 -1.30 7.88 11.50
CA PHE A 9 -1.80 8.85 10.52
C PHE A 9 -2.53 8.23 9.31
N PRO A 10 -2.04 7.14 8.68
CA PRO A 10 -2.73 6.57 7.52
C PRO A 10 -4.12 6.06 7.85
N PHE A 11 -4.34 5.52 9.06
CA PHE A 11 -5.67 5.07 9.46
C PHE A 11 -6.68 6.22 9.38
N LYS A 12 -6.30 7.41 9.85
CA LYS A 12 -7.17 8.60 9.84
C LYS A 12 -7.44 9.05 8.41
N VAL A 13 -6.41 9.07 7.57
CA VAL A 13 -6.53 9.46 6.16
C VAL A 13 -7.44 8.48 5.41
N THR A 14 -7.21 7.17 5.53
CA THR A 14 -8.01 6.16 4.83
C THR A 14 -9.44 6.12 5.34
N LEU A 15 -9.66 6.24 6.66
CA LEU A 15 -11.00 6.34 7.22
C LEU A 15 -11.77 7.57 6.68
N GLY A 16 -11.10 8.72 6.58
CA GLY A 16 -11.70 9.91 5.96
C GLY A 16 -12.06 9.71 4.49
N GLN A 17 -11.20 9.01 3.73
CA GLN A 17 -11.48 8.64 2.33
C GLN A 17 -12.64 7.66 2.20
N GLU A 18 -12.77 6.69 3.11
CA GLU A 18 -13.89 5.76 3.17
C GLU A 18 -15.21 6.47 3.45
N ILE A 19 -15.24 7.36 4.46
CA ILE A 19 -16.40 8.21 4.76
C ILE A 19 -16.80 9.00 3.51
N TRP A 20 -15.84 9.68 2.89
CA TRP A 20 -16.09 10.46 1.68
C TRP A 20 -16.65 9.57 0.55
N ALA A 21 -16.07 8.39 0.31
CA ALA A 21 -16.55 7.50 -0.74
C ALA A 21 -17.99 7.01 -0.48
N LEU A 22 -18.31 6.67 0.77
CA LEU A 22 -19.65 6.24 1.17
C LEU A 22 -20.68 7.38 1.04
N ASP A 23 -20.32 8.59 1.46
CA ASP A 23 -21.17 9.78 1.30
C ASP A 23 -21.46 10.08 -0.19
N HIS A 24 -20.57 9.64 -1.09
CA HIS A 24 -20.72 9.78 -2.54
C HIS A 24 -21.28 8.52 -3.22
N GLY A 25 -21.90 7.62 -2.47
CA GLY A 25 -22.67 6.50 -3.00
C GLY A 25 -21.90 5.20 -3.23
N ALA A 26 -20.67 5.08 -2.72
CA ALA A 26 -19.99 3.79 -2.70
C ALA A 26 -20.79 2.79 -1.83
N THR A 27 -20.99 1.58 -2.34
CA THR A 27 -21.69 0.49 -1.61
C THR A 27 -20.73 -0.55 -1.03
N ASP A 28 -19.50 -0.56 -1.53
CA ASP A 28 -18.49 -1.57 -1.26
C ASP A 28 -17.17 -0.86 -0.96
N LEU A 29 -16.52 -1.23 0.14
CA LEU A 29 -15.18 -0.76 0.49
C LEU A 29 -14.20 -1.92 0.36
N ILE A 30 -13.00 -1.62 -0.13
CA ILE A 30 -11.93 -2.59 -0.32
C ILE A 30 -10.76 -2.22 0.60
N MET A 31 -10.35 -3.16 1.45
CA MET A 31 -9.20 -2.98 2.35
C MET A 31 -8.29 -4.21 2.35
N PHE A 32 -6.99 -4.01 2.55
CA PHE A 32 -6.03 -5.12 2.64
C PHE A 32 -5.87 -5.62 4.08
N SER A 33 -5.95 -6.94 4.25
CA SER A 33 -5.56 -7.63 5.48
C SER A 33 -4.14 -8.17 5.33
N THR A 34 -3.22 -7.61 6.13
CA THR A 34 -1.80 -7.98 6.11
C THR A 34 -1.43 -8.89 7.28
N HIS A 35 -0.36 -9.65 7.11
CA HIS A 35 0.20 -10.51 8.16
C HIS A 35 1.52 -9.89 8.65
N GLY A 36 1.54 -9.37 9.87
CA GLY A 36 2.72 -8.70 10.41
C GLY A 36 2.54 -8.16 11.84
N ARG A 37 3.56 -7.47 12.34
CA ARG A 37 3.52 -6.79 13.65
C ARG A 37 2.93 -5.38 13.61
N CYS A 38 2.70 -4.83 12.41
CA CYS A 38 2.13 -3.51 12.20
C CYS A 38 0.64 -3.45 12.60
N ARG A 39 0.17 -2.27 13.01
CA ARG A 39 -1.26 -1.99 13.28
C ARG A 39 -2.13 -2.06 12.03
N PHE A 40 -1.53 -1.95 10.84
CA PHE A 40 -2.22 -2.06 9.55
C PHE A 40 -3.05 -3.35 9.41
N LYS A 41 -2.64 -4.45 10.06
CA LYS A 41 -3.40 -5.70 10.08
C LYS A 41 -4.81 -5.58 10.65
N HIS A 42 -5.05 -4.59 11.52
CA HIS A 42 -6.32 -4.38 12.22
C HIS A 42 -7.15 -3.23 11.62
N TYR A 43 -6.63 -2.54 10.60
CA TYR A 43 -7.29 -1.37 10.01
C TYR A 43 -8.70 -1.70 9.54
N HIS A 44 -8.85 -2.75 8.73
CA HIS A 44 -10.14 -3.13 8.17
C HIS A 44 -11.21 -3.38 9.24
N GLN A 45 -10.85 -4.02 10.36
CA GLN A 45 -11.81 -4.32 11.44
C GLN A 45 -12.21 -3.04 12.19
N LEU A 46 -11.23 -2.21 12.52
CA LEU A 46 -11.46 -0.96 13.25
C LEU A 46 -12.22 0.06 12.40
N GLN A 47 -11.87 0.20 11.12
CA GLN A 47 -12.58 1.06 10.17
C GLN A 47 -14.00 0.57 9.97
N GLU A 48 -14.19 -0.73 9.75
CA GLU A 48 -15.54 -1.28 9.56
C GLU A 48 -16.43 -1.04 10.78
N GLN A 49 -15.93 -1.33 11.99
CA GLN A 49 -16.68 -1.09 13.21
C GLN A 49 -16.97 0.41 13.42
N THR A 50 -16.00 1.28 13.12
CA THR A 50 -16.16 2.73 13.25
C THR A 50 -17.26 3.24 12.30
N LEU A 51 -17.23 2.85 11.03
CA LEU A 51 -18.20 3.28 10.03
C LEU A 51 -19.61 2.74 10.34
N ARG A 52 -19.72 1.49 10.80
CA ARG A 52 -21.02 0.93 11.24
C ARG A 52 -21.58 1.67 12.45
N ASN A 53 -20.73 2.05 13.42
CA ASN A 53 -21.14 2.86 14.56
C ASN A 53 -21.59 4.28 14.16
N LEU A 54 -21.07 4.81 13.05
CA LEU A 54 -21.48 6.08 12.46
C LEU A 54 -22.78 5.95 11.63
N GLY A 55 -23.33 4.74 11.48
CA GLY A 55 -24.60 4.50 10.78
C GLY A 55 -24.46 4.20 9.29
N TYR A 56 -23.25 3.93 8.79
CA TYR A 56 -23.05 3.55 7.39
C TYR A 56 -23.38 2.09 7.12
N GLU A 57 -24.06 1.86 5.99
CA GLU A 57 -24.37 0.54 5.43
C GLU A 57 -23.52 0.28 4.19
N PHE A 58 -22.66 -0.74 4.26
CA PHE A 58 -21.73 -1.08 3.17
C PHE A 58 -21.22 -2.51 3.31
N ARG A 59 -20.62 -3.03 2.23
CA ARG A 59 -19.90 -4.31 2.21
C ARG A 59 -18.40 -4.07 2.31
N MET A 60 -17.76 -4.67 3.32
CA MET A 60 -16.31 -4.64 3.48
C MET A 60 -15.68 -5.86 2.79
N HIS A 61 -14.84 -5.62 1.79
CA HIS A 61 -14.06 -6.65 1.12
C HIS A 61 -12.61 -6.62 1.61
N THR A 62 -12.19 -7.72 2.24
CA THR A 62 -10.84 -7.84 2.80
C THR A 62 -9.95 -8.68 1.91
N PHE A 63 -8.85 -8.10 1.45
CA PHE A 63 -7.89 -8.75 0.57
C PHE A 63 -6.66 -9.22 1.33
N SER A 64 -6.36 -10.50 1.25
CA SER A 64 -5.16 -11.13 1.81
C SER A 64 -4.48 -11.98 0.74
N ALA A 65 -3.24 -12.40 0.99
CA ALA A 65 -2.51 -13.32 0.12
C ALA A 65 -3.32 -14.58 -0.27
N LYS A 66 -4.20 -15.06 0.61
CA LYS A 66 -4.94 -16.31 0.43
C LYS A 66 -6.20 -16.14 -0.42
N ASN A 67 -6.87 -14.99 -0.33
CA ASN A 67 -8.16 -14.75 -0.98
C ASN A 67 -8.10 -13.67 -2.07
N PHE A 68 -6.92 -13.17 -2.43
CA PHE A 68 -6.76 -12.08 -3.39
C PHE A 68 -7.46 -12.36 -4.74
N ILE A 69 -7.18 -13.51 -5.36
CA ILE A 69 -7.76 -13.87 -6.65
C ILE A 69 -9.26 -14.22 -6.54
N PRO A 70 -9.71 -15.09 -5.61
CA PRO A 70 -11.13 -15.39 -5.45
C PRO A 70 -11.99 -14.15 -5.17
N GLU A 71 -11.52 -13.24 -4.31
CA GLU A 71 -12.28 -12.03 -3.97
C GLU A 71 -12.30 -11.03 -5.14
N LEU A 72 -11.20 -10.90 -5.89
CA LEU A 72 -11.18 -10.10 -7.12
C LEU A 72 -12.18 -10.62 -8.15
N LEU A 73 -12.25 -11.93 -8.36
CA LEU A 73 -13.23 -12.53 -9.29
C LEU A 73 -14.66 -12.27 -8.83
N LYS A 74 -14.93 -12.36 -7.53
CA LYS A 74 -16.25 -12.11 -6.94
C LYS A 74 -16.71 -10.66 -7.14
N ILE A 75 -15.80 -9.69 -6.95
CA ILE A 75 -16.12 -8.26 -7.08
C ILE A 75 -16.23 -7.85 -8.55
N THR A 76 -15.29 -8.30 -9.39
CA THR A 76 -15.20 -7.83 -10.78
C THR A 76 -16.09 -8.60 -11.75
N GLY A 77 -16.48 -9.83 -11.42
CA GLY A 77 -17.16 -10.75 -12.35
C GLY A 77 -16.31 -11.11 -13.58
N ALA A 78 -15.02 -10.76 -13.60
CA ALA A 78 -14.16 -10.93 -14.76
C ALA A 78 -13.78 -12.39 -14.97
N SER A 79 -13.52 -12.78 -16.22
CA SER A 79 -12.98 -14.12 -16.48
C SER A 79 -11.50 -14.20 -16.06
N PRO A 80 -11.02 -15.37 -15.57
CA PRO A 80 -9.64 -15.56 -15.12
C PRO A 80 -8.54 -15.05 -16.07
N PRO A 81 -8.59 -15.27 -17.42
CA PRO A 81 -7.54 -14.77 -18.31
C PRO A 81 -7.52 -13.25 -18.42
N HIS A 82 -8.70 -12.59 -18.39
CA HIS A 82 -8.77 -11.13 -18.37
C HIS A 82 -8.21 -10.55 -17.07
N LEU A 83 -8.52 -11.18 -15.94
CA LEU A 83 -8.01 -10.77 -14.64
C LEU A 83 -6.48 -10.89 -14.58
N LEU A 84 -5.92 -12.01 -15.04
CA LEU A 84 -4.47 -12.19 -15.09
C LEU A 84 -3.78 -11.13 -15.95
N LYS A 85 -4.32 -10.85 -17.14
CA LYS A 85 -3.80 -9.81 -18.04
C LYS A 85 -3.85 -8.42 -17.40
N ALA A 86 -4.92 -8.10 -16.68
CA ALA A 86 -5.06 -6.84 -15.96
C ALA A 86 -4.04 -6.70 -14.83
N ILE A 87 -3.89 -7.75 -14.00
CA ILE A 87 -2.91 -7.77 -12.90
C ILE A 87 -1.48 -7.56 -13.44
N LEU A 88 -1.09 -8.31 -14.48
CA LEU A 88 0.25 -8.17 -15.07
C LEU A 88 0.51 -6.77 -15.62
N ARG A 89 -0.51 -6.16 -16.26
CA ARG A 89 -0.42 -4.78 -16.76
C ARG A 89 -0.22 -3.79 -15.61
N VAL A 90 -1.04 -3.87 -14.55
CA VAL A 90 -0.91 -2.98 -13.39
C VAL A 90 0.46 -3.14 -12.71
N LEU A 91 0.94 -4.36 -12.53
CA LEU A 91 2.27 -4.60 -11.97
C LEU A 91 3.39 -4.00 -12.82
N SER A 92 3.28 -4.05 -14.16
CA SER A 92 4.25 -3.39 -15.04
C SER A 92 4.22 -1.86 -14.91
N GLN A 93 3.04 -1.27 -14.77
CA GLN A 93 2.86 0.17 -14.59
C GLN A 93 3.43 0.65 -13.25
N ILE A 94 3.17 -0.09 -12.17
CA ILE A 94 3.74 0.20 -10.85
C ILE A 94 5.26 0.21 -10.93
N ARG A 95 5.86 -0.82 -11.56
CA ARG A 95 7.31 -0.91 -11.71
C ARG A 95 7.89 0.25 -12.53
N GLU A 96 7.19 0.70 -13.57
CA GLU A 96 7.63 1.85 -14.37
C GLU A 96 7.59 3.16 -13.57
N VAL A 97 6.50 3.40 -12.83
CA VAL A 97 6.36 4.58 -11.96
C VAL A 97 7.43 4.56 -10.88
N GLU A 98 7.62 3.43 -10.21
CA GLU A 98 8.66 3.30 -9.20
C GLU A 98 10.05 3.49 -9.76
N HIS A 99 10.35 2.91 -10.93
CA HIS A 99 11.66 3.14 -11.56
C HIS A 99 11.85 4.62 -11.90
N ARG A 100 10.80 5.33 -12.31
CA ARG A 100 10.89 6.76 -12.63
C ARG A 100 11.12 7.64 -11.40
N VAL A 101 10.50 7.30 -10.26
CA VAL A 101 10.56 8.10 -9.03
C VAL A 101 11.76 7.69 -8.15
N TYR A 102 12.04 6.40 -8.08
CA TYR A 102 12.99 5.79 -7.15
C TYR A 102 14.20 5.14 -7.84
N SER A 103 14.47 5.41 -9.13
CA SER A 103 15.71 4.94 -9.75
C SER A 103 16.91 5.44 -8.94
N THR A 104 17.79 4.51 -8.59
CA THR A 104 19.07 4.84 -7.97
C THR A 104 19.86 5.75 -8.91
N ASN A 105 20.53 6.74 -8.33
CA ASN A 105 21.47 7.59 -9.06
C ASN A 105 22.87 7.25 -8.56
N ASN A 106 23.91 7.39 -9.40
CA ASN A 106 25.30 7.19 -8.98
C ASN A 106 25.82 8.37 -8.14
N GLY A 107 25.01 8.83 -7.19
CA GLY A 107 25.34 9.92 -6.28
C GLY A 107 26.48 9.55 -5.36
N SER A 108 27.32 10.53 -5.02
CA SER A 108 28.43 10.34 -4.08
C SER A 108 27.96 10.18 -2.63
N ILE A 109 26.73 10.59 -2.32
CA ILE A 109 26.11 10.50 -1.00
C ILE A 109 24.87 9.61 -1.09
N ARG A 110 24.78 8.63 -0.19
CA ARG A 110 23.63 7.73 -0.04
C ARG A 110 22.83 8.10 1.20
N ILE A 111 21.53 8.31 1.05
CA ILE A 111 20.60 8.64 2.14
C ILE A 111 19.44 7.65 2.14
N GLY A 112 19.19 7.00 3.28
CA GLY A 112 18.01 6.17 3.48
C GLY A 112 16.82 7.00 3.96
N LEU A 113 15.66 6.85 3.31
CA LEU A 113 14.39 7.42 3.73
C LEU A 113 13.61 6.42 4.60
N ILE A 114 13.43 6.78 5.87
CA ILE A 114 12.76 5.97 6.89
C ILE A 114 11.55 6.75 7.40
N GLY A 115 10.39 6.11 7.44
CA GLY A 115 9.17 6.75 7.87
C GLY A 115 7.95 5.83 7.82
N GLU A 116 6.78 6.43 7.94
CA GLU A 116 5.51 5.75 7.74
C GLU A 116 5.31 5.48 6.24
N ILE A 117 4.88 4.27 5.86
CA ILE A 117 4.89 3.80 4.47
C ILE A 117 4.10 4.71 3.52
N TYR A 118 2.93 5.22 3.93
CA TYR A 118 2.11 6.11 3.11
C TYR A 118 2.77 7.47 2.95
N THR A 119 3.39 7.98 4.00
CA THR A 119 4.13 9.25 3.92
C THR A 119 5.36 9.14 3.03
N CYS A 120 6.03 7.98 3.03
CA CYS A 120 7.16 7.73 2.15
C CYS A 120 6.74 7.58 0.69
N TRP A 121 5.57 7.00 0.42
CA TRP A 121 5.08 6.78 -0.95
C TRP A 121 4.37 8.00 -1.55
N GLU A 122 3.68 8.79 -0.75
CA GLU A 122 2.84 9.88 -1.25
C GLU A 122 3.67 11.16 -1.44
N THR A 123 3.90 11.52 -2.70
CA THR A 123 4.78 12.64 -3.08
C THR A 123 4.25 13.99 -2.60
N ASP A 124 2.92 14.14 -2.53
CA ASP A 124 2.33 15.39 -2.05
C ASP A 124 2.54 15.57 -0.54
N ILE A 125 2.58 14.47 0.22
CA ILE A 125 2.75 14.50 1.68
C ILE A 125 4.23 14.70 2.04
N ASN A 126 5.15 14.00 1.38
CA ASN A 126 6.58 14.17 1.64
C ASN A 126 7.23 15.31 0.86
N PHE A 127 6.42 16.11 0.14
CA PHE A 127 6.88 17.23 -0.68
C PHE A 127 7.89 16.82 -1.75
N ASP A 128 7.72 15.65 -2.36
CA ASP A 128 8.56 15.11 -3.43
C ASP A 128 10.06 15.07 -3.01
N ILE A 129 10.32 14.73 -1.74
CA ILE A 129 11.66 14.81 -1.13
C ILE A 129 12.69 13.95 -1.86
N VAL A 130 12.28 12.77 -2.34
CA VAL A 130 13.12 11.84 -3.09
C VAL A 130 13.70 12.54 -4.32
N ARG A 131 12.82 13.13 -5.14
CA ARG A 131 13.22 13.80 -6.37
C ARG A 131 14.06 15.04 -6.11
N LYS A 132 13.76 15.79 -5.03
CA LYS A 132 14.55 16.95 -4.62
C LYS A 132 15.99 16.56 -4.27
N LEU A 133 16.17 15.50 -3.48
CA LEU A 133 17.49 14.96 -3.12
C LEU A 133 18.23 14.39 -4.34
N GLN A 134 17.55 13.64 -5.19
CA GLN A 134 18.13 13.12 -6.44
C GLN A 134 18.64 14.24 -7.36
N LYS A 135 17.91 15.36 -7.47
CA LYS A 135 18.36 16.55 -8.21
C LYS A 135 19.63 17.19 -7.63
N MET A 136 19.91 16.96 -6.35
CA MET A 136 21.13 17.41 -5.68
C MET A 136 22.29 16.41 -5.80
N GLY A 137 22.13 15.32 -6.57
CA GLY A 137 23.15 14.29 -6.74
C GLY A 137 23.23 13.29 -5.58
N VAL A 138 22.15 13.17 -4.79
CA VAL A 138 22.04 12.19 -3.71
C VAL A 138 21.36 10.93 -4.24
N ASP A 139 21.91 9.77 -3.90
CA ASP A 139 21.26 8.49 -4.09
C ASP A 139 20.36 8.19 -2.89
N VAL A 140 19.05 8.08 -3.13
CA VAL A 140 18.05 7.93 -2.06
C VAL A 140 17.52 6.51 -2.07
N ASP A 141 17.69 5.82 -0.96
CA ASP A 141 17.16 4.46 -0.76
C ASP A 141 15.85 4.51 0.05
N LEU A 142 14.80 3.88 -0.46
CA LEU A 142 13.54 3.73 0.28
C LEU A 142 13.47 2.36 0.93
N SER A 143 13.31 2.36 2.25
CA SER A 143 13.14 1.16 3.08
C SER A 143 12.06 0.17 2.60
N LEU A 144 11.02 0.66 1.91
CA LEU A 144 9.96 -0.18 1.35
C LEU A 144 9.35 0.49 0.13
N THR A 145 9.43 -0.15 -1.04
CA THR A 145 8.68 0.27 -2.24
C THR A 145 7.32 -0.43 -2.32
N LEU A 146 6.38 0.10 -3.10
CA LEU A 146 5.07 -0.50 -3.32
C LEU A 146 5.19 -1.87 -4.01
N SER A 147 6.05 -2.03 -5.02
CA SER A 147 6.31 -3.34 -5.65
C SER A 147 6.84 -4.34 -4.64
N HIS A 148 7.77 -3.93 -3.78
CA HIS A 148 8.31 -4.80 -2.73
C HIS A 148 7.19 -5.19 -1.74
N PHE A 149 6.38 -4.22 -1.31
CA PHE A 149 5.25 -4.47 -0.42
C PHE A 149 4.23 -5.43 -1.02
N ILE A 150 3.86 -5.27 -2.29
CA ILE A 150 2.93 -6.15 -3.00
C ILE A 150 3.51 -7.57 -3.11
N LYS A 151 4.77 -7.69 -3.55
CA LYS A 151 5.45 -8.98 -3.66
C LYS A 151 5.44 -9.73 -2.32
N LYS A 152 5.79 -9.05 -1.24
CA LYS A 152 5.84 -9.61 0.11
C LYS A 152 4.46 -9.98 0.65
N THR A 153 3.47 -9.10 0.43
CA THR A 153 2.09 -9.32 0.86
C THR A 153 1.47 -10.51 0.14
N LEU A 154 1.74 -10.68 -1.15
CA LEU A 154 1.27 -11.80 -1.95
C LEU A 154 2.18 -13.03 -1.91
N LYS A 155 3.27 -13.01 -1.13
CA LYS A 155 4.29 -14.07 -1.06
C LYS A 155 4.90 -14.47 -2.42
N LEU A 156 4.97 -13.51 -3.34
CA LEU A 156 5.60 -13.67 -4.65
C LEU A 156 7.13 -13.53 -4.59
N ASP A 157 7.65 -13.21 -3.40
CA ASP A 157 9.07 -13.02 -3.06
C ASP A 157 9.80 -14.32 -2.67
N TYR A 158 9.19 -15.50 -2.87
CA TYR A 158 9.77 -16.79 -2.45
C TYR A 158 11.20 -17.02 -2.98
N PHE A 159 11.52 -16.50 -4.17
CA PHE A 159 12.86 -16.58 -4.77
C PHE A 159 13.78 -15.40 -4.41
N ASP A 160 13.24 -14.26 -3.94
CA ASP A 160 14.00 -13.05 -3.56
C ASP A 160 14.59 -13.17 -2.14
N LYS A 161 14.09 -14.10 -1.30
CA LYS A 161 14.58 -14.39 0.06
C LYS A 161 16.08 -14.73 0.18
N ARG A 162 16.75 -15.05 -0.93
CA ARG A 162 18.20 -15.31 -0.95
C ARG A 162 19.04 -14.03 -0.95
N ALA A 163 18.46 -12.89 -1.34
CA ALA A 163 19.16 -11.60 -1.41
C ALA A 163 19.09 -10.83 -0.07
N GLU A 164 17.92 -10.75 0.58
CA GLU A 164 17.74 -10.01 1.85
C GLU A 164 18.65 -10.50 2.99
N LYS A 165 19.06 -11.78 2.98
CA LYS A 165 19.96 -12.35 4.00
C LYS A 165 21.42 -11.92 3.89
N ARG A 166 21.81 -11.21 2.83
CA ARG A 166 23.20 -10.75 2.62
C ARG A 166 23.42 -9.29 3.05
N GLU A 167 22.37 -8.56 3.41
CA GLU A 167 22.42 -7.11 3.69
C GLU A 167 21.99 -6.76 5.13
N ALA A 168 21.85 -7.75 6.02
CA ALA A 168 21.57 -7.57 7.45
C ALA A 168 22.80 -7.90 8.32
#